data_AF-Q6JCQ5-F1
#
_entry.id   AF-Q6JCQ5-F1
#
_cell.length_a   1.000
_cell.length_b   1.000
_cell.length_c   1.000
_cell.angle_alpha   90.00
_cell.angle_beta   90.00
_cell.angle_gamma   90.00
#
_symmetry.space_group_name_H-M   'P 1'
#
loop_
_entity.id
_entity.type
_entity.pdbx_description
1 polymer ?
#
loop_
_entity_poly.entity_id
_entity_poly.type
_entity_poly.pdbx_seq_one_letter_code
_entity_poly.pdbx_strand_id
1 'polypeptide(L)'
;MLLGLFYSILLILTIFLLSIIGILTNIKLKHSREKYSTFECGFDLLSLLRLPFSLNFYFITIIFLIFDVELTLILPFVFNMKFLFVVQITYLMIFFFFILIAGFMYEWMMGLLNWLI
;
A
#
# COMPACT_ATOMS: atom_id res chain seq x y z
N MET A 1 6.99 -34.64 -18.36
CA MET A 1 5.97 -33.86 -19.09
C MET A 1 4.55 -34.36 -18.80
N LEU A 2 4.23 -35.65 -19.02
CA LEU A 2 2.92 -36.24 -18.70
C LEU A 2 2.48 -36.11 -17.22
N LEU A 3 3.40 -36.32 -16.27
CA LEU A 3 3.11 -36.16 -14.84
C LEU A 3 2.73 -34.70 -14.47
N GLY A 4 3.38 -33.71 -15.08
CA GLY A 4 3.06 -32.29 -14.88
C GLY A 4 1.69 -31.91 -15.45
N LEU A 5 1.33 -32.48 -16.61
CA LEU A 5 -0.01 -32.32 -17.18
C LEU A 5 -1.08 -32.90 -16.24
N PHE A 6 -0.85 -34.07 -15.65
CA PHE A 6 -1.76 -34.65 -14.66
C PHE A 6 -1.97 -33.74 -13.44
N TYR A 7 -0.91 -33.17 -12.87
CA TYR A 7 -1.05 -32.24 -11.75
C TYR A 7 -1.78 -30.94 -12.12
N SER A 8 -1.54 -30.39 -13.32
CA SER A 8 -2.27 -29.21 -13.78
C SER A 8 -3.77 -29.45 -13.96
N ILE A 9 -4.15 -30.64 -14.46
CA ILE A 9 -5.55 -31.02 -14.64
C ILE A 9 -6.25 -31.19 -13.28
N LEU A 10 -5.57 -31.81 -12.31
CA LEU A 10 -6.09 -31.95 -10.94
C LEU A 10 -6.33 -30.60 -10.27
N LEU A 11 -5.40 -29.64 -10.43
CA LEU A 11 -5.57 -28.28 -9.89
C LEU A 11 -6.75 -27.53 -10.50
N ILE A 12 -6.93 -27.64 -11.82
CA ILE A 12 -8.07 -27.00 -12.50
C ILE A 12 -9.39 -27.59 -12.02
N LEU A 13 -9.45 -28.92 -11.86
CA LEU A 13 -10.64 -29.62 -11.37
C LEU A 13 -10.99 -29.22 -9.93
N THR A 14 -10.01 -29.09 -9.04
CA THR A 14 -10.27 -28.70 -7.64
C THR A 14 -10.78 -27.27 -7.54
N ILE A 15 -10.19 -26.32 -8.29
CA ILE A 15 -10.66 -24.93 -8.36
C ILE A 15 -12.09 -24.87 -8.90
N PHE A 16 -12.38 -25.64 -9.94
CA PHE A 16 -13.71 -25.70 -10.52
C PHE A 16 -14.75 -26.23 -9.53
N LEU A 17 -14.45 -27.33 -8.82
CA LEU A 17 -15.33 -27.88 -7.79
C LEU A 17 -15.58 -26.90 -6.64
N LEU A 18 -14.55 -26.22 -6.15
CA LEU A 18 -14.66 -25.19 -5.10
C LEU A 18 -15.58 -24.05 -5.54
N SER A 19 -15.47 -23.60 -6.80
CA SER A 19 -16.33 -22.53 -7.34
C SER A 19 -17.81 -22.94 -7.40
N ILE A 20 -18.09 -24.19 -7.79
CA ILE A 20 -19.47 -24.72 -7.85
C ILE A 20 -20.06 -24.81 -6.45
N ILE A 21 -19.29 -25.30 -5.48
CA ILE A 21 -19.72 -25.36 -4.08
C ILE A 21 -19.99 -23.95 -3.53
N GLY A 22 -19.13 -22.97 -3.85
CA GLY A 22 -19.33 -21.57 -3.47
C GLY A 22 -20.61 -20.94 -4.05
N ILE A 23 -20.98 -21.30 -5.28
CA ILE A 23 -22.23 -20.83 -5.91
C ILE A 23 -23.45 -21.52 -5.29
N LEU A 24 -23.41 -22.85 -5.13
CA LEU A 24 -24.51 -23.64 -4.56
C LEU A 24 -24.81 -23.26 -3.10
N THR A 25 -23.78 -22.92 -2.32
CA THR A 25 -23.95 -22.44 -0.94
C THR A 25 -24.56 -21.04 -0.89
N ASN A 26 -24.23 -20.15 -1.83
CA ASN A 26 -24.80 -18.80 -1.91
C ASN A 26 -26.30 -18.77 -2.28
N ILE A 27 -26.78 -19.74 -3.06
CA ILE A 27 -28.18 -19.80 -3.53
C ILE A 27 -29.18 -19.99 -2.37
N LYS A 28 -28.75 -20.49 -1.20
CA LYS A 28 -29.65 -20.78 -0.06
C LYS A 28 -29.91 -19.61 0.89
N LEU A 29 -29.26 -18.46 0.72
CA LEU A 29 -29.61 -17.28 1.50
C LEU A 29 -30.80 -16.59 0.82
N LYS A 30 -32.00 -17.01 1.22
CA LYS A 30 -33.31 -16.37 0.96
C LYS A 30 -33.12 -14.89 0.59
N HIS A 31 -33.69 -14.47 -0.54
CA HIS A 31 -33.89 -13.06 -0.90
C HIS A 31 -34.79 -12.40 0.17
N SER A 32 -34.26 -12.17 1.37
CA SER A 32 -34.89 -11.34 2.37
C SER A 32 -34.74 -9.89 1.93
N ARG A 33 -35.80 -9.11 2.09
CA ARG A 33 -35.79 -7.67 1.81
C ARG A 33 -34.65 -6.95 2.55
N GLU A 34 -34.26 -7.48 3.70
CA GLU A 34 -33.14 -7.01 4.53
C GLU A 34 -31.75 -7.21 3.88
N LYS A 35 -31.62 -8.17 2.96
CA LYS A 35 -30.39 -8.36 2.16
C LYS A 35 -30.24 -7.33 1.03
N TYR A 36 -31.36 -6.76 0.59
CA TYR A 36 -31.43 -5.73 -0.45
C TYR A 36 -31.56 -4.32 0.11
N SER A 37 -31.90 -4.18 1.39
CA SER A 37 -31.70 -2.92 2.08
C SER A 37 -30.21 -2.67 2.22
N THR A 38 -29.82 -1.42 2.04
CA THR A 38 -28.48 -0.94 2.39
C THR A 38 -28.22 -1.29 3.85
N PHE A 39 -27.35 -2.28 4.07
CA PHE A 39 -27.06 -2.81 5.40
C PHE A 39 -26.58 -1.71 6.35
N GLU A 40 -27.33 -1.55 7.45
CA GLU A 40 -26.94 -1.16 8.82
C GLU A 40 -26.05 0.06 9.07
N CYS A 41 -25.60 0.78 8.06
CA CYS A 41 -24.76 1.95 8.28
C CYS A 41 -25.51 3.11 8.94
N GLY A 42 -26.85 3.06 9.00
CA GLY A 42 -27.66 4.11 9.64
C GLY A 42 -27.45 5.50 9.02
N PHE A 43 -26.81 5.57 7.86
CA PHE A 43 -26.53 6.81 7.16
C PHE A 43 -27.64 7.08 6.16
N ASP A 44 -28.31 8.21 6.37
CA ASP A 44 -29.30 8.74 5.44
C ASP A 44 -28.67 8.92 4.06
N LEU A 45 -29.44 8.66 2.99
CA LEU A 45 -29.06 8.97 1.60
C LEU A 45 -28.73 10.46 1.35
N LEU A 46 -28.89 11.32 2.37
CA LEU A 46 -28.63 12.75 2.39
C LEU A 46 -27.36 13.14 3.16
N SER A 47 -26.56 12.19 3.66
CA SER A 47 -25.27 12.53 4.27
C SER A 47 -24.37 13.21 3.23
N LEU A 48 -23.83 14.38 3.57
CA LEU A 48 -22.91 15.15 2.72
C LEU A 48 -21.84 14.22 2.13
N LEU A 49 -21.70 14.25 0.79
CA LEU A 49 -20.72 13.46 0.03
C LEU A 49 -19.26 13.67 0.49
N ARG A 50 -19.01 14.69 1.32
CA ARG A 50 -17.68 15.03 1.84
C ARG A 50 -17.68 14.92 3.35
N LEU A 51 -17.11 13.84 3.83
CA LEU A 51 -16.69 13.71 5.22
C LEU A 51 -15.55 14.71 5.49
N PRO A 52 -15.49 15.34 6.68
CA PRO A 52 -14.35 16.16 7.04
C PRO A 52 -13.08 15.31 7.00
N PHE A 53 -12.13 15.71 6.16
CA PHE A 53 -10.86 15.02 6.00
C PHE A 53 -9.83 15.60 6.97
N SER A 54 -9.12 14.74 7.69
CA SER A 54 -8.06 15.20 8.58
C SER A 54 -6.79 15.51 7.77
N LEU A 55 -6.28 16.73 7.95
CA LEU A 55 -5.04 17.19 7.31
C LEU A 55 -3.81 16.37 7.72
N ASN A 56 -3.84 15.71 8.89
CA ASN A 56 -2.71 14.92 9.37
C ASN A 56 -2.45 13.70 8.45
N PHE A 57 -3.49 12.99 8.02
CA PHE A 57 -3.32 11.90 7.03
C PHE A 57 -2.79 12.41 5.70
N TYR A 58 -3.17 13.62 5.29
CA TYR A 58 -2.66 14.25 4.07
C TYR A 58 -1.15 14.47 4.13
N PHE A 59 -0.67 15.12 5.19
CA PHE A 59 0.75 15.44 5.33
C PHE A 59 1.60 14.19 5.43
N ILE A 60 1.12 13.14 6.12
CA ILE A 60 1.82 11.85 6.18
C ILE A 60 1.93 11.23 4.78
N THR A 61 0.88 11.28 3.96
CA THR A 61 0.95 10.74 2.59
C THR A 61 1.94 11.50 1.70
N ILE A 62 2.04 12.82 1.86
CA ILE A 62 3.01 13.63 1.11
C ILE A 62 4.44 13.32 1.55
N ILE A 63 4.70 13.30 2.87
CA ILE A 63 6.01 12.99 3.43
C ILE A 63 6.45 11.59 2.99
N PHE A 64 5.56 10.61 3.04
CA PHE A 64 5.83 9.26 2.57
C PHE A 64 6.22 9.22 1.08
N LEU A 65 5.49 9.95 0.22
CA LEU A 65 5.79 10.01 -1.20
C LEU A 65 7.17 10.62 -1.48
N ILE A 66 7.51 11.72 -0.80
CA ILE A 66 8.82 12.38 -0.95
C ILE A 66 9.94 11.46 -0.48
N PHE A 67 9.79 10.83 0.68
CA PHE A 67 10.78 9.92 1.23
C PHE A 67 10.99 8.67 0.36
N ASP A 68 9.94 8.16 -0.29
CA ASP A 68 10.05 7.03 -1.22
C ASP A 68 10.87 7.43 -2.47
N VAL A 69 10.63 8.62 -3.02
CA VAL A 69 11.44 9.16 -4.13
C VAL A 69 12.91 9.33 -3.71
N GLU A 70 13.17 9.85 -2.51
CA GLU A 70 14.53 9.98 -1.98
C GLU A 70 15.23 8.63 -1.80
N LEU A 71 14.53 7.60 -1.35
CA LEU A 71 15.06 6.23 -1.27
C LEU A 71 15.39 5.65 -2.65
N THR A 72 14.54 5.90 -3.66
CA THR A 72 14.85 5.43 -5.03
C THR A 72 16.13 6.05 -5.58
N LEU A 73 16.47 7.29 -5.17
CA LEU A 73 17.71 7.96 -5.56
C LEU A 73 18.95 7.35 -4.88
N ILE A 74 18.83 6.82 -3.66
CA ILE A 74 19.93 6.17 -2.93
C ILE A 74 20.32 4.82 -3.56
N LEU A 75 19.33 4.06 -4.03
CA LEU A 75 19.49 2.69 -4.50
C LEU A 75 20.61 2.49 -5.55
N PRO A 76 20.72 3.29 -6.64
CA PRO A 76 21.78 3.12 -7.63
C PRO A 76 23.19 3.36 -7.09
N PHE A 77 23.34 4.23 -6.09
CA PHE A 77 24.66 4.50 -5.50
C PHE A 77 25.21 3.28 -4.78
N VAL A 78 24.38 2.50 -4.10
CA VAL A 78 24.79 1.26 -3.42
C VAL A 78 25.38 0.25 -4.40
N PHE A 79 24.78 0.12 -5.59
CA PHE A 79 25.26 -0.80 -6.63
C PHE A 79 26.52 -0.30 -7.34
N ASN A 80 26.69 1.02 -7.46
CA ASN A 80 27.80 1.64 -8.19
C ASN A 80 29.10 1.81 -7.37
N MET A 81 29.12 1.44 -6.08
CA MET A 81 30.31 1.54 -5.20
C MET A 81 31.53 0.73 -5.68
N LYS A 82 31.37 -0.17 -6.66
CA LYS A 82 32.47 -1.00 -7.19
C LYS A 82 33.33 -0.31 -8.25
N PHE A 83 32.93 0.87 -8.75
CA PHE A 83 33.65 1.57 -9.84
C PHE A 83 34.65 2.62 -9.32
N LEU A 84 35.58 3.04 -10.19
CA LEU A 84 36.87 3.73 -9.94
C LEU A 84 36.89 5.00 -9.06
N PHE A 85 35.75 5.54 -8.61
CA PHE A 85 35.66 6.79 -7.84
C PHE A 85 34.99 6.65 -6.47
N VAL A 86 35.36 5.63 -5.70
CA VAL A 86 34.80 5.34 -4.36
C VAL A 86 34.84 6.55 -3.42
N VAL A 87 35.92 7.34 -3.43
CA VAL A 87 36.07 8.52 -2.55
C VAL A 87 35.09 9.66 -2.92
N GLN A 88 34.85 9.88 -4.22
CA GLN A 88 33.93 10.95 -4.65
C GLN A 88 32.48 10.54 -4.43
N ILE A 89 32.14 9.28 -4.71
CA ILE A 89 30.81 8.72 -4.48
C ILE A 89 30.47 8.74 -3.00
N THR A 90 31.41 8.34 -2.12
CA THR A 90 31.20 8.39 -0.66
C THR A 90 30.96 9.82 -0.16
N TYR A 91 31.71 10.82 -0.64
CA TYR A 91 31.48 12.21 -0.26
C TYR A 91 30.09 12.71 -0.69
N LEU A 92 29.67 12.41 -1.93
CA LEU A 92 28.34 12.73 -2.44
C LEU A 92 27.23 12.06 -1.61
N MET A 93 27.41 10.80 -1.23
CA MET A 93 26.44 10.08 -0.41
C MET A 93 26.32 10.67 1.00
N ILE A 94 27.45 11.01 1.63
CA ILE A 94 27.44 11.64 2.96
C ILE A 94 26.72 12.99 2.89
N PHE A 95 27.00 13.79 1.86
CA PHE A 95 26.32 15.07 1.65
C PHE A 95 24.80 14.89 1.43
N PHE A 96 24.40 13.89 0.64
CA PHE A 96 23.00 13.57 0.41
C PHE A 96 22.29 13.13 1.70
N PHE A 97 22.90 12.24 2.49
CA PHE A 97 22.36 11.84 3.79
C PHE A 97 22.23 13.01 4.78
N PHE A 98 23.18 13.96 4.74
CA PHE A 98 23.07 15.16 5.57
C PHE A 98 21.83 15.98 5.24
N ILE A 99 21.50 16.13 3.95
CA ILE A 99 20.29 16.83 3.50
C ILE A 99 19.03 16.09 3.98
N LEU A 100 18.99 14.76 3.86
CA LEU A 100 17.86 13.94 4.31
C LEU A 100 17.59 14.12 5.81
N ILE A 101 18.65 14.02 6.62
CA ILE A 101 18.55 14.18 8.07
C ILE A 101 18.07 15.60 8.41
N ALA A 102 18.60 16.62 7.73
CA ALA A 102 18.18 18.00 7.94
C ALA A 102 16.70 18.23 7.58
N GLY A 103 16.23 17.66 6.45
CA GLY A 103 14.83 17.71 6.03
C GLY A 103 13.90 17.03 7.03
N PHE A 104 14.25 15.82 7.47
CA PHE A 104 13.48 15.08 8.47
C PHE A 104 13.40 15.82 9.81
N MET A 105 14.52 16.41 10.27
CA MET A 105 14.53 17.21 11.49
C MET A 105 13.64 18.45 11.37
N TYR A 106 13.60 19.10 10.20
CA TYR A 106 12.71 20.22 9.94
C TYR A 106 11.23 19.81 10.01
N GLU A 107 10.85 18.70 9.38
CA GLU A 107 9.49 18.16 9.43
C GLU A 107 9.05 17.81 10.86
N TRP A 108 9.97 17.24 11.64
CA TRP A 108 9.72 16.94 13.05
C TRP A 108 9.52 18.22 13.88
N MET A 109 10.38 19.23 13.72
CA MET A 109 10.22 20.50 14.42
C MET A 109 8.91 21.21 14.07
N MET A 110 8.41 21.04 12.85
CA MET A 110 7.12 21.59 12.42
C MET A 110 5.90 20.85 13.00
N GLY A 111 6.11 19.73 13.70
CA GLY A 111 5.02 18.99 14.36
C GLY A 111 4.08 18.26 13.39
N LEU A 112 4.44 18.13 12.11
CA LEU A 112 3.64 17.45 11.09
C LEU A 112 3.44 15.95 11.38
N LEU A 113 4.36 15.36 12.16
CA LEU A 113 4.30 13.96 12.60
C LEU A 113 3.60 13.76 13.94
N ASN A 114 3.16 14.83 14.62
CA ASN A 114 2.54 14.69 15.93
C ASN A 114 1.08 14.21 15.79
N TRP A 115 0.86 12.95 16.12
CA TRP A 115 -0.45 12.29 16.00
C TRP A 115 -1.37 12.48 17.22
N LEU A 116 -0.85 13.08 18.30
CA LEU A 116 -1.58 13.28 19.54
C LEU A 116 -2.12 14.71 19.63
N ILE A 117 -3.18 14.98 18.87
CA ILE A 117 -4.19 16.01 19.17
C ILE A 117 -5.56 15.38 18.92
#